data_AF-A0A1B1BEA2-F1
#
_entry.id   AF-A0A1B1BEA2-F1
#
_cell.length_a   1.000
_cell.length_b   1.000
_cell.length_c   1.000
_cell.angle_alpha   90.00
_cell.angle_beta   90.00
_cell.angle_gamma   90.00
#
_symmetry.space_group_name_H-M   'P 1'
#
loop_
_entity.id
_entity.type
_entity.pdbx_description
1 polymer ?
#
loop_
_entity_poly.entity_id
_entity_poly.type
_entity_poly.pdbx_seq_one_letter_code
_entity_poly.pdbx_strand_id
1 'polypeptide(L)'
;MKDLRAEYRERVNGAVWVQVTYATHYGIKVAGCGGKEKPATARVRLPEPLGKEDLIVDHYTHFTRDRAKPPALRLCGKLGCDPAPTGCTPDSYDQALMAVDAPKHAYRDSERCDGRWLVLDFSWRTGPACDDTSNPACSSALGDRWFYRAGKSGWVPVFGGVRGGCKDVQRKEPRFPTALCESLAPLPARLHPAYPPPSASPSGHRGAQDARSRTGR
;
A
#
# COMPACT_ATOMS: atom_id res chain seq x y z
N MET A 1 23.09 -14.32 15.53
CA MET A 1 23.69 -13.68 14.34
C MET A 1 25.19 -13.87 14.44
N LYS A 2 25.82 -14.41 13.39
CA LYS A 2 27.28 -14.48 13.27
C LYS A 2 27.72 -13.74 12.00
N ASP A 3 28.98 -13.35 11.93
CA ASP A 3 29.62 -12.80 10.72
C ASP A 3 28.90 -11.60 10.11
N LEU A 4 28.30 -10.75 10.95
CA LEU A 4 27.71 -9.49 10.51
C LEU A 4 28.82 -8.57 9.98
N ARG A 5 28.72 -8.20 8.70
CA ARG A 5 29.65 -7.28 8.03
C ARG A 5 28.89 -6.35 7.10
N ALA A 6 29.42 -5.14 6.94
CA ALA A 6 28.95 -4.15 5.99
C ALA A 6 30.09 -3.81 5.04
N GLU A 7 29.83 -3.86 3.75
CA GLU A 7 30.84 -3.70 2.70
C GLU A 7 30.39 -2.62 1.72
N TYR A 8 31.28 -1.67 1.42
CA TYR A 8 31.11 -0.78 0.28
C TYR A 8 31.11 -1.62 -1.00
N ARG A 9 30.14 -1.37 -1.88
CA ARG A 9 30.06 -2.02 -3.19
C ARG A 9 30.49 -1.08 -4.29
N GLU A 10 29.77 0.02 -4.43
CA GLU A 10 30.00 0.97 -5.51
C GLU A 10 29.37 2.32 -5.21
N ARG A 11 29.65 3.27 -6.09
CA ARG A 11 29.02 4.59 -6.13
C ARG A 11 28.46 4.79 -7.54
N VAL A 12 27.14 4.87 -7.64
CA VAL A 12 26.43 4.92 -8.93
C VAL A 12 25.19 5.81 -8.79
N ASN A 13 24.89 6.59 -9.84
CA ASN A 13 23.73 7.47 -9.92
C ASN A 13 23.56 8.42 -8.71
N GLY A 14 24.65 8.95 -8.16
CA GLY A 14 24.63 9.86 -7.01
C GLY A 14 24.32 9.20 -5.66
N ALA A 15 24.45 7.87 -5.57
CA ALA A 15 24.28 7.11 -4.35
C ALA A 15 25.48 6.17 -4.08
N VAL A 16 25.80 5.99 -2.80
CA VAL A 16 26.77 5.01 -2.32
C VAL A 16 26.04 3.74 -1.90
N TRP A 17 26.46 2.59 -2.43
CA TRP A 17 25.85 1.29 -2.16
C TRP A 17 26.69 0.53 -1.13
N VAL A 18 26.03 0.10 -0.06
CA VAL A 18 26.62 -0.72 1.00
C VAL A 18 25.81 -1.98 1.16
N GLN A 19 26.46 -3.14 1.11
CA GLN A 19 25.81 -4.42 1.37
C GLN A 19 26.05 -4.86 2.81
N VAL A 20 25.00 -5.29 3.50
CA VAL A 20 25.09 -5.92 4.81
C VAL A 20 24.86 -7.41 4.66
N THR A 21 25.81 -8.21 5.15
CA THR A 21 25.68 -9.67 5.15
C THR A 21 25.88 -10.20 6.54
N TYR A 22 25.14 -11.25 6.90
CA TYR A 22 25.27 -11.95 8.16
C TYR A 22 24.92 -13.42 7.97
N ALA A 23 25.53 -14.29 8.78
CA ALA A 23 25.19 -15.69 8.84
C ALA A 23 24.05 -15.92 9.86
N THR A 24 22.98 -16.55 9.39
CA THR A 24 21.93 -17.12 10.24
C THR A 24 22.24 -18.58 10.53
N HIS A 25 21.77 -19.08 11.68
CA HIS A 25 21.76 -20.52 11.93
C HIS A 25 20.60 -21.14 11.14
N TYR A 26 20.79 -21.41 9.86
CA TYR A 26 19.90 -22.31 9.11
C TYR A 26 20.14 -23.75 9.61
N GLY A 27 19.11 -24.41 10.13
CA GLY A 27 19.17 -25.84 10.49
C GLY A 27 18.80 -26.23 11.93
N ILE A 28 18.32 -25.32 12.77
CA ILE A 28 17.76 -25.70 14.09
C ILE A 28 16.27 -26.04 13.89
N LYS A 29 15.81 -27.16 14.49
CA LYS A 29 14.42 -27.71 14.40
C LYS A 29 13.28 -26.76 14.83
N VAL A 30 13.57 -25.52 15.20
CA VAL A 30 12.59 -24.46 15.40
C VAL A 30 12.55 -23.60 14.15
N ALA A 31 11.57 -23.85 13.29
CA ALA A 31 11.25 -22.95 12.20
C ALA A 31 10.82 -21.59 12.78
N GLY A 32 11.72 -20.61 12.77
CA GLY A 32 11.43 -19.22 13.16
C GLY A 32 12.53 -18.52 13.95
N CYS A 33 12.41 -17.19 14.05
CA CYS A 33 13.20 -16.35 14.96
C CYS A 33 12.77 -16.61 16.43
N GLY A 34 13.10 -17.79 16.98
CA GLY A 34 12.68 -18.20 18.33
C GLY A 34 13.48 -17.59 19.49
N GLY A 35 14.46 -16.74 19.20
CA GLY A 35 15.28 -16.06 20.21
C GLY A 35 14.87 -14.60 20.41
N LYS A 36 15.27 -14.01 21.53
CA LYS A 36 15.10 -12.55 21.75
C LYS A 36 15.91 -11.79 20.70
N GLU A 37 15.25 -10.90 19.97
CA GLU A 37 15.91 -9.97 19.06
C GLU A 37 16.86 -9.06 19.83
N LYS A 38 18.05 -8.83 19.27
CA LYS A 38 19.03 -7.89 19.81
C LYS A 38 19.56 -7.03 18.66
N PRO A 39 19.63 -5.71 18.84
CA PRO A 39 20.29 -4.83 17.87
C PRO A 39 21.75 -5.27 17.66
N ALA A 40 22.23 -5.16 16.43
CA ALA A 40 23.63 -5.36 16.07
C ALA A 40 24.11 -4.19 15.21
N THR A 41 25.42 -3.94 15.21
CA THR A 41 26.01 -2.81 14.48
C THR A 41 27.17 -3.32 13.64
N ALA A 42 27.15 -2.96 12.36
CA ALA A 42 28.28 -3.12 11.45
C ALA A 42 28.87 -1.74 11.15
N ARG A 43 30.19 -1.66 10.96
CA ARG A 43 30.87 -0.43 10.51
C ARG A 43 31.41 -0.66 9.11
N VAL A 44 31.19 0.31 8.24
CA VAL A 44 31.76 0.36 6.90
C VAL A 44 32.61 1.62 6.78
N ARG A 45 33.78 1.50 6.17
CA ARG A 45 34.61 2.65 5.81
C ARG A 45 34.40 2.92 4.33
N LEU A 46 33.93 4.11 4.01
CA LEU A 46 33.78 4.54 2.63
C LEU A 46 35.15 4.97 2.06
N PRO A 47 35.43 4.71 0.78
CA PRO A 47 36.67 5.18 0.13
C PRO A 47 36.78 6.71 0.16
N GLU A 48 35.65 7.40 0.03
CA GLU A 48 35.53 8.84 0.10
C GLU A 48 34.43 9.25 1.10
N PRO A 49 34.44 10.47 1.63
CA PRO A 49 33.30 10.99 2.39
C PRO A 49 32.00 10.88 1.58
N LEU A 50 30.89 10.59 2.28
CA LEU A 50 29.56 10.46 1.66
C LEU A 50 29.11 11.75 0.94
N GLY A 51 29.66 12.92 1.30
CA GLY A 51 29.37 14.16 0.58
C GLY A 51 27.88 14.52 0.62
N LYS A 52 27.29 14.80 -0.55
CA LYS A 52 25.86 15.07 -0.75
C LYS A 52 25.08 13.85 -1.27
N GLU A 53 25.75 12.73 -1.41
CA GLU A 53 25.15 11.53 -1.98
C GLU A 53 24.30 10.82 -0.94
N ASP A 54 23.31 10.10 -1.45
CA ASP A 54 22.51 9.23 -0.62
C ASP A 54 23.23 7.89 -0.37
N LEU A 55 22.78 7.16 0.65
CA LEU A 55 23.28 5.84 1.01
C LEU A 55 22.19 4.80 0.78
N ILE A 56 22.47 3.83 -0.07
CA ILE A 56 21.61 2.66 -0.29
C ILE A 56 22.22 1.47 0.45
N VAL A 57 21.45 0.89 1.36
CA VAL A 57 21.80 -0.35 2.05
C VAL A 57 21.09 -1.53 1.38
N ASP A 58 21.90 -2.51 0.98
CA ASP A 58 21.56 -3.65 0.13
C ASP A 58 21.02 -3.18 -1.22
N HIS A 59 19.70 -3.26 -1.42
CA HIS A 59 19.05 -2.89 -2.69
C HIS A 59 17.89 -1.91 -2.56
N TYR A 60 17.33 -1.72 -1.37
CA TYR A 60 16.04 -1.04 -1.20
C TYR A 60 16.00 -0.01 -0.08
N THR A 61 16.92 -0.09 0.88
CA THR A 61 16.87 0.80 2.05
C THR A 61 17.68 2.04 1.76
N HIS A 62 16.98 3.13 1.44
CA HIS A 62 17.60 4.37 1.01
C HIS A 62 17.66 5.38 2.15
N PHE A 63 18.81 6.00 2.36
CA PHE A 63 19.03 7.03 3.37
C PHE A 63 19.60 8.28 2.74
N THR A 64 19.15 9.44 3.19
CA THR A 64 19.65 10.73 2.74
C THR A 64 20.17 11.57 3.90
N ARG A 65 21.10 12.47 3.59
CA ARG A 65 21.55 13.51 4.52
C ARG A 65 20.56 14.66 4.63
N ASP A 66 19.68 14.80 3.64
CA ASP A 66 18.81 15.96 3.55
C ASP A 66 17.80 15.98 4.69
N ARG A 67 17.81 17.11 5.42
CA ARG A 67 17.01 17.34 6.63
C ARG A 67 17.30 16.33 7.76
N ALA A 68 18.46 15.66 7.73
CA ALA A 68 18.93 14.81 8.82
C ALA A 68 19.82 15.59 9.79
N LYS A 69 19.84 15.21 11.08
CA LYS A 69 20.75 15.78 12.07
C LYS A 69 22.08 15.01 12.02
N PRO A 70 23.22 15.63 11.64
CA PRO A 70 24.50 14.94 11.63
C PRO A 70 24.87 14.39 13.02
N PRO A 71 25.56 13.24 13.11
CA PRO A 71 26.07 12.41 12.01
C PRO A 71 25.05 11.40 11.44
N ALA A 72 23.78 11.44 11.87
CA ALA A 72 22.76 10.50 11.42
C ALA A 72 22.30 10.81 9.99
N LEU A 73 21.79 9.78 9.31
CA LEU A 73 21.07 9.88 8.04
C LEU A 73 19.57 9.69 8.29
N ARG A 74 18.74 10.28 7.42
CA ARG A 74 17.30 10.10 7.42
C ARG A 74 16.93 8.94 6.50
N LEU A 75 16.17 7.98 7.01
CA LEU A 75 15.56 6.94 6.18
C LEU A 75 14.54 7.59 5.22
N CYS A 76 14.67 7.28 3.94
CA CYS A 76 13.74 7.71 2.91
C CYS A 76 12.43 6.93 2.99
N GLY A 77 11.32 7.57 2.64
CA GLY A 77 10.00 6.95 2.69
C GLY A 77 9.73 6.07 1.46
N LYS A 78 8.54 5.46 1.42
CA LYS A 78 8.05 4.72 0.24
C LYS A 78 8.08 5.55 -1.06
N LEU A 79 7.95 6.87 -0.92
CA LEU A 79 7.94 7.85 -2.01
C LEU A 79 9.34 8.39 -2.38
N GLY A 80 10.40 7.76 -1.84
CA GLY A 80 11.77 8.23 -2.01
C GLY A 80 12.23 9.24 -0.96
N CYS A 81 13.40 9.83 -1.21
CA CYS A 81 14.04 10.75 -0.27
C CYS A 81 13.42 12.15 -0.32
N ASP A 82 12.97 12.56 -1.50
CA ASP A 82 12.38 13.87 -1.81
C ASP A 82 11.01 13.70 -2.47
N PRO A 83 9.99 13.25 -1.72
CA PRO A 83 8.65 13.14 -2.27
C PRO A 83 8.14 14.51 -2.74
N ALA A 84 7.43 14.52 -3.86
CA ALA A 84 6.73 15.72 -4.33
C ALA A 84 5.84 16.31 -3.22
N PRO A 85 5.70 17.64 -3.12
CA PRO A 85 4.81 18.26 -2.15
C PRO A 85 3.37 17.76 -2.30
N THR A 86 2.68 17.57 -1.18
CA THR A 86 1.26 17.24 -1.18
C THR A 86 0.44 18.41 -1.70
N GLY A 87 -0.35 18.21 -2.75
CA GLY A 87 -1.12 19.28 -3.38
C GLY A 87 -1.84 18.82 -4.65
N CYS A 88 -2.36 19.78 -5.42
CA CYS A 88 -3.14 19.48 -6.63
C CYS A 88 -2.24 19.31 -7.86
N THR A 89 -1.45 18.24 -7.87
CA THR A 89 -0.54 17.90 -8.97
C THR A 89 -0.60 16.40 -9.27
N PRO A 90 -0.32 15.99 -10.53
CA PRO A 90 -0.28 14.58 -10.90
C PRO A 90 0.61 13.72 -9.98
N ASP A 91 1.85 14.16 -9.74
CA ASP A 91 2.78 13.43 -8.87
C ASP A 91 2.24 13.26 -7.46
N SER A 92 1.50 14.25 -6.94
CA SER A 92 0.89 14.17 -5.62
C SER A 92 -0.30 13.20 -5.61
N TYR A 93 -1.07 13.10 -6.68
CA TYR A 93 -2.16 12.13 -6.79
C TYR A 93 -1.64 10.69 -6.87
N ASP A 94 -0.47 10.47 -7.47
CA ASP A 94 0.18 9.15 -7.45
C ASP A 94 0.56 8.73 -6.03
N GLN A 95 0.97 9.70 -5.18
CA GLN A 95 1.16 9.44 -3.74
C GLN A 95 -0.15 9.04 -3.05
N ALA A 96 -1.29 9.62 -3.45
CA ALA A 96 -2.60 9.28 -2.90
C ALA A 96 -3.02 7.84 -3.25
N LEU A 97 -2.75 7.40 -4.48
CA LEU A 97 -2.94 6.01 -4.91
C LEU A 97 -2.07 5.05 -4.09
N MET A 98 -0.79 5.39 -3.88
CA MET A 98 0.10 4.58 -3.05
C MET A 98 -0.33 4.53 -1.57
N ALA A 99 -0.94 5.60 -1.04
CA ALA A 99 -1.39 5.66 0.35
C ALA A 99 -2.54 4.70 0.68
N VAL A 100 -3.26 4.21 -0.33
CA VAL A 100 -4.35 3.22 -0.19
C VAL A 100 -3.99 1.88 -0.83
N ASP A 101 -2.70 1.67 -1.14
CA ASP A 101 -2.18 0.49 -1.82
C ASP A 101 -2.94 0.15 -3.13
N ALA A 102 -3.31 1.19 -3.89
CA ALA A 102 -3.98 1.02 -5.17
C ALA A 102 -3.10 0.22 -6.16
N PRO A 103 -3.70 -0.56 -7.08
CA PRO A 103 -2.94 -1.29 -8.09
C PRO A 103 -2.02 -0.37 -8.91
N LYS A 104 -0.81 -0.84 -9.22
CA LYS A 104 0.21 -0.05 -9.96
C LYS A 104 -0.25 0.48 -11.31
N HIS A 105 -1.20 -0.20 -11.95
CA HIS A 105 -1.78 0.18 -13.24
C HIS A 105 -3.20 0.71 -13.08
N ALA A 106 -3.46 1.41 -11.98
CA ALA A 106 -4.69 2.15 -11.79
C ALA A 106 -4.70 3.41 -12.66
N TYR A 107 -5.86 3.73 -13.20
CA TYR A 107 -6.18 4.95 -13.92
C TYR A 107 -6.88 5.90 -12.96
N ARG A 108 -6.49 7.18 -12.97
CA ARG A 108 -7.24 8.22 -12.27
C ARG A 108 -8.42 8.59 -13.16
N ASP A 109 -9.63 8.33 -12.67
CA ASP A 109 -10.86 8.56 -13.43
C ASP A 109 -11.40 9.98 -13.19
N SER A 110 -11.22 10.51 -11.98
CA SER A 110 -11.49 11.92 -11.68
C SER A 110 -10.78 12.40 -10.41
N GLU A 111 -10.40 13.68 -10.41
CA GLU A 111 -9.75 14.34 -9.29
C GLU A 111 -10.50 15.62 -8.87
N ARG A 112 -10.73 15.81 -7.56
CA ARG A 112 -11.23 17.07 -7.00
C ARG A 112 -10.38 17.49 -5.83
N CYS A 113 -9.63 18.58 -5.98
CA CYS A 113 -8.60 18.99 -5.03
C CYS A 113 -8.68 20.49 -4.74
N ASP A 114 -8.56 20.86 -3.46
CA ASP A 114 -8.47 22.26 -3.01
C ASP A 114 -7.12 22.59 -2.35
N GLY A 115 -6.15 21.67 -2.46
CA GLY A 115 -4.82 21.76 -1.86
C GLY A 115 -4.73 21.27 -0.41
N ARG A 116 -5.87 21.13 0.29
CA ARG A 116 -5.95 20.59 1.65
C ARG A 116 -6.70 19.26 1.72
N TRP A 117 -7.57 19.03 0.76
CA TRP A 117 -8.44 17.89 0.62
C TRP A 117 -8.42 17.41 -0.84
N LEU A 118 -8.62 16.11 -1.00
CA LEU A 118 -8.69 15.46 -2.29
C LEU A 118 -9.80 14.41 -2.28
N VAL A 119 -10.60 14.38 -3.35
CA VAL A 119 -11.39 13.23 -3.75
C VAL A 119 -10.73 12.64 -4.98
N LEU A 120 -10.42 11.35 -4.94
CA LEU A 120 -9.84 10.64 -6.06
C LEU A 120 -10.67 9.41 -6.37
N ASP A 121 -11.14 9.35 -7.61
CA ASP A 121 -11.74 8.16 -8.19
C ASP A 121 -10.68 7.49 -9.06
N PHE A 122 -10.52 6.19 -8.91
CA PHE A 122 -9.61 5.43 -9.73
C PHE A 122 -10.14 4.05 -10.05
N SER A 123 -9.71 3.51 -11.19
CA SER A 123 -10.09 2.19 -11.66
C SER A 123 -8.88 1.40 -12.12
N TRP A 124 -9.00 0.08 -12.15
CA TRP A 124 -7.99 -0.80 -12.70
C TRP A 124 -8.66 -1.95 -13.45
N ARG A 125 -8.03 -2.38 -14.55
CA ARG A 125 -8.53 -3.51 -15.32
C ARG A 125 -8.30 -4.81 -14.57
N THR A 126 -9.30 -5.67 -14.60
CA THR A 126 -9.29 -7.01 -14.00
C THR A 126 -9.46 -8.12 -15.03
N GLY A 127 -9.80 -7.77 -16.27
CA GLY A 127 -9.88 -8.69 -17.40
C GLY A 127 -8.52 -9.04 -18.01
N PRO A 128 -8.46 -10.08 -18.86
CA PRO A 128 -7.26 -10.41 -19.62
C PRO A 128 -6.84 -9.27 -20.55
N ALA A 129 -5.55 -9.21 -20.88
CA ALA A 129 -5.05 -8.34 -21.94
C ALA A 129 -5.58 -8.85 -23.29
N CYS A 130 -6.40 -8.03 -23.96
CA CYS A 130 -6.99 -8.36 -25.25
C CYS A 130 -6.75 -7.23 -26.23
N ASP A 131 -6.59 -7.59 -27.50
CA ASP A 131 -6.50 -6.62 -28.60
C ASP A 131 -7.88 -6.03 -28.94
N ASP A 132 -8.95 -6.78 -28.68
CA ASP A 132 -10.33 -6.35 -28.85
C ASP A 132 -10.96 -5.91 -27.52
N THR A 133 -11.20 -4.61 -27.38
CA THR A 133 -11.81 -4.00 -26.19
C THR A 133 -13.33 -4.10 -26.17
N SER A 134 -13.97 -4.59 -27.24
CA SER A 134 -15.42 -4.78 -27.32
C SER A 134 -15.90 -6.02 -26.57
N ASN A 135 -15.02 -6.99 -26.32
CA ASN A 135 -15.34 -8.16 -25.52
C ASN A 135 -15.53 -7.76 -24.03
N PRO A 136 -16.71 -8.00 -23.43
CA PRO A 136 -17.01 -7.64 -22.04
C PRO A 136 -16.04 -8.26 -21.02
N ALA A 137 -15.50 -9.45 -21.31
CA ALA A 137 -14.48 -10.08 -20.46
C ALA A 137 -13.20 -9.25 -20.41
N CYS A 138 -12.85 -8.61 -21.54
CA CYS A 138 -11.66 -7.80 -21.69
C CYS A 138 -11.85 -6.38 -21.11
N SER A 139 -13.08 -5.85 -21.08
CA SER A 139 -13.40 -4.55 -20.50
C SER A 139 -13.67 -4.56 -18.98
N SER A 140 -13.52 -5.71 -18.32
CA SER A 140 -13.72 -5.84 -16.87
C SER A 140 -12.75 -4.94 -16.10
N ALA A 141 -13.30 -4.14 -15.19
CA ALA A 141 -12.54 -3.24 -14.33
C ALA A 141 -13.23 -3.12 -12.98
N LEU A 142 -12.43 -2.86 -11.95
CA LEU A 142 -12.89 -2.42 -10.64
C LEU A 142 -12.45 -0.97 -10.42
N GLY A 143 -13.04 -0.30 -9.46
CA GLY A 143 -12.65 1.03 -9.09
C GLY A 143 -13.18 1.45 -7.73
N ASP A 144 -12.43 2.37 -7.12
CA ASP A 144 -12.66 2.88 -5.79
C ASP A 144 -12.68 4.41 -5.81
N ARG A 145 -13.30 4.97 -4.77
CA ARG A 145 -13.26 6.39 -4.47
C ARG A 145 -12.74 6.57 -3.06
N TRP A 146 -11.74 7.43 -2.94
CA TRP A 146 -11.12 7.78 -1.67
C TRP A 146 -11.09 9.27 -1.44
N PHE A 147 -11.25 9.63 -0.17
CA PHE A 147 -11.24 10.99 0.34
C PHE A 147 -10.01 11.16 1.23
N TYR A 148 -9.25 12.22 1.01
CA TYR A 148 -7.96 12.42 1.65
C TYR A 148 -7.83 13.80 2.26
N ARG A 149 -6.99 13.89 3.29
CA ARG A 149 -6.48 15.13 3.85
C ARG A 149 -5.00 15.29 3.52
N ALA A 150 -4.57 16.50 3.20
CA ALA A 150 -3.15 16.78 3.02
C ALA A 150 -2.37 16.60 4.33
N GLY A 151 -1.34 15.76 4.31
CA GLY A 151 -0.35 15.59 5.36
C GLY A 151 0.98 16.27 4.99
N LYS A 152 1.93 16.24 5.92
CA LYS A 152 3.29 16.79 5.67
C LYS A 152 4.12 15.93 4.71
N SER A 153 3.78 14.64 4.60
CA SER A 153 4.57 13.63 3.88
C SER A 153 3.76 12.92 2.79
N GLY A 154 2.62 13.48 2.38
CA GLY A 154 1.68 12.83 1.46
C GLY A 154 0.22 13.01 1.88
N TRP A 155 -0.67 12.50 1.03
CA TRP A 155 -2.09 12.41 1.31
C TRP A 155 -2.39 11.36 2.39
N VAL A 156 -3.26 11.71 3.33
CA VAL A 156 -3.74 10.81 4.38
C VAL A 156 -5.16 10.37 4.03
N PRO A 157 -5.42 9.07 3.80
CA PRO A 157 -6.76 8.58 3.51
C PRO A 157 -7.65 8.72 4.74
N VAL A 158 -8.86 9.21 4.53
CA VAL A 158 -9.83 9.51 5.59
C VAL A 158 -11.05 8.60 5.48
N PHE A 159 -11.52 8.37 4.27
CA PHE A 159 -12.71 7.57 4.00
C PHE A 159 -12.63 6.98 2.59
N GLY A 160 -13.04 5.73 2.44
CA GLY A 160 -13.29 5.08 1.16
C GLY A 160 -14.79 4.81 1.01
N GLY A 161 -15.37 5.13 -0.15
CA GLY A 161 -16.80 4.90 -0.35
C GLY A 161 -17.30 5.29 -1.73
N VAL A 162 -18.27 4.52 -2.21
CA VAL A 162 -18.80 4.58 -3.58
C VAL A 162 -20.03 5.48 -3.73
N ARG A 163 -20.61 5.96 -2.62
CA ARG A 163 -21.81 6.80 -2.64
C ARG A 163 -21.48 8.24 -3.07
N GLY A 164 -22.47 8.88 -3.69
CA GLY A 164 -22.41 10.30 -4.02
C GLY A 164 -22.70 11.20 -2.82
N GLY A 165 -22.45 12.49 -2.98
CA GLY A 165 -22.71 13.51 -1.97
C GLY A 165 -21.75 13.50 -0.77
N CYS A 166 -22.03 14.37 0.20
CA CYS A 166 -21.15 14.64 1.34
C CYS A 166 -21.42 13.82 2.60
N LYS A 167 -22.60 13.20 2.72
CA LYS A 167 -23.12 12.65 3.98
C LYS A 167 -22.17 11.67 4.67
N ASP A 168 -21.50 10.81 3.91
CA ASP A 168 -20.63 9.79 4.48
C ASP A 168 -19.26 10.30 4.87
N VAL A 169 -18.62 11.06 3.99
CA VAL A 169 -17.31 11.63 4.27
C VAL A 169 -17.42 12.61 5.43
N GLN A 170 -18.44 13.48 5.47
CA GLN A 170 -18.60 14.45 6.56
C GLN A 170 -19.02 13.79 7.89
N ARG A 171 -19.62 12.59 7.87
CA ARG A 171 -19.83 11.81 9.10
C ARG A 171 -18.50 11.29 9.67
N LYS A 172 -17.53 10.96 8.81
CA LYS A 172 -16.20 10.49 9.22
C LYS A 172 -15.21 11.62 9.51
N GLU A 173 -15.31 12.71 8.75
CA GLU A 173 -14.49 13.90 8.87
C GLU A 173 -15.36 15.14 8.63
N PRO A 174 -15.94 15.71 9.69
CA PRO A 174 -16.84 16.86 9.60
C PRO A 174 -16.22 18.11 8.97
N ARG A 175 -14.90 18.21 8.90
CA ARG A 175 -14.20 19.33 8.26
C ARG A 175 -14.07 19.17 6.75
N PHE A 176 -14.55 18.07 6.17
CA PHE A 176 -14.44 17.83 4.73
C PHE A 176 -15.25 18.87 3.94
N PRO A 177 -14.66 19.57 2.95
CA PRO A 177 -15.33 20.66 2.24
C PRO A 177 -16.52 20.19 1.42
N THR A 178 -17.67 20.82 1.63
CA THR A 178 -18.90 20.53 0.87
C THR A 178 -18.70 20.68 -0.64
N ALA A 179 -17.95 21.70 -1.08
CA ALA A 179 -17.67 21.97 -2.49
C ALA A 179 -17.00 20.79 -3.23
N LEU A 180 -16.26 19.93 -2.51
CA LEU A 180 -15.61 18.77 -3.11
C LEU A 180 -16.53 17.56 -3.25
N CYS A 181 -17.63 17.50 -2.49
CA CYS A 181 -18.50 16.31 -2.43
C CYS A 181 -19.96 16.54 -2.84
N GLU A 182 -20.44 17.78 -2.87
CA GLU A 182 -21.88 18.06 -3.06
C GLU A 182 -22.42 17.57 -4.41
N SER A 183 -21.61 17.69 -5.46
CA SER A 183 -21.94 17.28 -6.82
C SER A 183 -21.31 15.94 -7.23
N LEU A 184 -20.85 15.15 -6.25
CA LEU A 184 -20.38 13.80 -6.54
C LEU A 184 -21.56 12.89 -6.83
N ALA A 185 -21.62 12.36 -8.04
CA ALA A 185 -22.45 11.21 -8.36
C ALA A 185 -21.89 9.95 -7.65
N PRO A 186 -22.73 8.93 -7.39
CA PRO A 186 -22.23 7.61 -7.01
C PRO A 186 -21.22 7.09 -8.05
N LEU A 187 -20.25 6.30 -7.62
CA LEU A 187 -19.37 5.60 -8.56
C LEU A 187 -20.22 4.71 -9.49
N PRO A 188 -19.79 4.44 -10.73
CA PRO A 188 -20.48 3.53 -11.63
C PRO A 188 -20.53 2.11 -11.05
N ALA A 189 -21.72 1.47 -11.03
CA ALA A 189 -21.90 0.10 -10.51
C ALA A 189 -20.99 -0.94 -11.15
N ARG A 190 -20.61 -0.74 -12.42
CA ARG A 190 -19.66 -1.60 -13.14
C ARG A 190 -18.27 -1.65 -12.49
N LEU A 191 -17.85 -0.60 -11.79
CA LEU A 191 -16.55 -0.51 -11.11
C LEU A 191 -16.61 -1.07 -9.68
N HIS A 192 -17.80 -1.17 -9.09
CA HIS A 192 -17.98 -1.70 -7.74
C HIS A 192 -19.18 -2.66 -7.70
N PRO A 193 -19.12 -3.78 -8.44
CA PRO A 193 -20.21 -4.74 -8.45
C PRO A 193 -20.49 -5.20 -7.02
N ALA A 194 -21.75 -5.02 -6.58
CA ALA A 194 -22.22 -5.58 -5.32
C ALA A 194 -22.29 -7.10 -5.48
N TYR A 195 -21.21 -7.79 -5.12
CA TYR A 195 -21.24 -9.24 -5.07
C TYR A 195 -22.13 -9.65 -3.89
N PRO A 196 -23.23 -10.41 -4.10
CA PRO A 196 -23.90 -11.05 -2.99
C PRO A 196 -22.86 -11.93 -2.26
N PRO A 197 -22.95 -12.07 -0.92
CA PRO A 197 -22.09 -13.02 -0.22
C PRO A 197 -22.27 -14.39 -0.88
N PRO A 198 -21.19 -15.18 -1.01
CA PRO A 198 -21.29 -16.52 -1.59
C PRO A 198 -22.40 -17.27 -0.87
N SER A 199 -23.44 -17.64 -1.62
CA SER A 199 -24.56 -18.40 -1.06
C SER A 199 -23.99 -19.65 -0.41
N ALA A 200 -24.29 -19.87 0.86
CA ALA A 200 -23.85 -21.06 1.56
C ALA A 200 -24.24 -22.29 0.73
N SER A 201 -23.27 -23.13 0.40
CA SER A 201 -23.51 -24.39 -0.30
C SER A 201 -24.62 -25.15 0.44
N PRO A 202 -25.59 -25.76 -0.28
CA PRO A 202 -26.63 -26.53 0.37
C PRO A 202 -25.96 -27.71 1.08
N SER A 203 -25.98 -27.69 2.42
CA SER A 203 -25.60 -28.82 3.25
C SER A 203 -26.60 -29.94 2.98
N GLY A 204 -26.18 -30.88 2.14
CA GLY A 204 -26.94 -32.06 1.76
C GLY A 204 -27.30 -32.94 2.97
N HIS A 205 -28.58 -33.31 3.00
CA HIS A 205 -29.18 -34.51 3.59
C HIS A 205 -29.05 -34.77 5.10
N ARG A 206 -30.14 -34.45 5.81
CA ARG A 206 -30.66 -35.25 6.93
C ARG A 206 -31.37 -36.50 6.39
N GLY A 207 -31.12 -37.64 7.03
CA GLY A 207 -31.89 -38.89 6.97
C GLY A 207 -30.98 -40.05 7.37
N ALA A 208 -31.28 -40.94 8.32
CA ALA A 208 -32.42 -41.15 9.19
C ALA A 208 -31.88 -41.85 10.47
N GLN A 209 -32.37 -41.48 11.65
CA GLN A 209 -32.24 -42.30 12.85
C GLN A 209 -33.48 -43.19 12.90
N ASP A 210 -33.31 -44.48 12.64
CA ASP A 210 -34.36 -45.48 12.84
C ASP A 210 -34.20 -46.11 14.23
N ALA A 211 -35.29 -46.08 14.96
CA ALA A 211 -35.44 -46.58 16.32
C ALA A 211 -35.39 -48.12 16.37
N ARG A 212 -34.72 -48.70 17.38
CA ARG A 212 -35.05 -50.04 17.85
C ARG A 212 -35.29 -50.07 19.35
N SER A 213 -36.47 -50.57 19.66
CA SER A 213 -37.16 -50.66 20.93
C SER A 213 -36.48 -51.55 21.96
N ARG A 214 -36.61 -51.14 23.23
CA ARG A 214 -36.46 -51.97 24.43
C ARG A 214 -37.79 -52.67 24.74
N THR A 215 -37.75 -54.00 24.79
CA THR A 215 -38.59 -54.89 25.61
C THR A 215 -37.63 -56.03 25.99
N GLY A 216 -37.30 -56.31 27.25
CA GLY A 216 -38.18 -56.57 28.37
C GLY A 216 -38.11 -58.07 28.69
N ARG A 217 -37.16 -58.46 29.54
CA ARG A 217 -37.25 -59.56 30.53
C ARG A 217 -36.08 -59.44 31.50
#